data_AF-A0A2D4KD17-F1
#
_entry.id   AF-A0A2D4KD17-F1
#
_cell.length_a   1.000
_cell.length_b   1.000
_cell.length_c   1.000
_cell.angle_alpha   90.00
_cell.angle_beta   90.00
_cell.angle_gamma   90.00
#
_symmetry.space_group_name_H-M   'P 1'
#
loop_
_entity.id
_entity.type
_entity.pdbx_description
1 polymer ?
#
loop_
_entity_poly.entity_id
_entity_poly.type
_entity_poly.pdbx_seq_one_letter_code
_entity_poly.pdbx_strand_id
1 'polypeptide(L)'
;DKIKEKIAAIKETSQKCKQQQDALEKKEEQIEDIKLALRMKQEAEMDRQKRIQNTRKMIEDWTSELANTENAENIQPLMNSLNANLRQLEEEKANIDGELNDLRKERENLLKERKDTEDRITQFENLMNIKEEKLKGRFQDTYNALMWLRKNRHRFKKSVCDPLLLSINMKDNKHAKYVENHISANDMKAFVFEMKEDMELFLKEMRDNCKLRVNAVCAPSESFAEKRPPKPIEELYRYGFCSY
;
A
#
# COMPACT_ATOMS: atom_id res chain seq x y z
N ASP A 1 -66.20 -73.88 -104.45
CA ASP A 1 -66.00 -72.52 -103.87
C ASP A 1 -66.37 -72.34 -102.40
N LYS A 2 -67.44 -72.95 -101.86
CA LYS A 2 -67.85 -72.81 -100.44
C LYS A 2 -66.82 -73.21 -99.35
N ILE A 3 -65.89 -74.12 -99.64
CA ILE A 3 -64.86 -74.56 -98.67
C ILE A 3 -63.75 -73.51 -98.50
N LYS A 4 -63.38 -72.80 -99.58
CA LYS A 4 -62.36 -71.73 -99.53
C LYS A 4 -62.85 -70.52 -98.73
N GLU A 5 -64.13 -70.16 -98.86
CA GLU A 5 -64.78 -69.10 -98.06
C GLU A 5 -64.78 -69.42 -96.55
N LYS A 6 -65.14 -70.65 -96.16
CA LYS A 6 -65.13 -71.03 -94.73
C LYS A 6 -63.71 -71.04 -94.14
N ILE A 7 -62.70 -71.45 -94.91
CA ILE A 7 -61.30 -71.40 -94.48
C ILE A 7 -60.83 -69.93 -94.34
N ALA A 8 -61.24 -69.05 -95.26
CA ALA A 8 -60.93 -67.61 -95.16
C ALA A 8 -61.59 -66.97 -93.93
N ALA A 9 -62.86 -67.29 -93.65
CA ALA A 9 -63.58 -66.79 -92.48
C ALA A 9 -62.97 -67.28 -91.15
N ILE A 10 -62.55 -68.55 -91.07
CA ILE A 10 -61.85 -69.10 -89.89
C ILE A 10 -60.49 -68.43 -89.70
N LYS A 11 -59.77 -68.14 -90.79
CA LYS A 11 -58.48 -67.44 -90.72
C LYS A 11 -58.65 -65.99 -90.27
N GLU A 12 -59.70 -65.31 -90.73
CA GLU A 12 -60.02 -63.94 -90.32
C GLU A 12 -60.46 -63.86 -88.85
N THR A 13 -61.30 -64.80 -88.38
CA THR A 13 -61.69 -64.84 -86.97
C THR A 13 -60.54 -65.23 -86.05
N SER A 14 -59.68 -66.17 -86.47
CA SER A 14 -58.43 -66.49 -85.76
C SER A 14 -57.48 -65.29 -85.67
N GLN A 15 -57.36 -64.52 -86.75
CA GLN A 15 -56.54 -63.31 -86.76
C GLN A 15 -57.11 -62.20 -85.86
N LYS A 16 -58.44 -61.99 -85.85
CA LYS A 16 -59.10 -61.07 -84.91
C LYS A 16 -58.95 -61.52 -83.46
N CYS A 17 -59.07 -62.82 -83.18
CA CYS A 17 -58.89 -63.38 -81.84
C CYS A 17 -57.46 -63.16 -81.35
N LYS A 18 -56.46 -63.39 -82.22
CA LYS A 18 -55.05 -63.11 -81.92
C LYS A 18 -54.78 -61.62 -81.67
N GLN A 19 -55.34 -60.73 -82.48
CA GLN A 19 -55.24 -59.28 -82.26
C GLN A 19 -55.89 -58.84 -80.94
N GLN A 20 -57.02 -59.44 -80.55
CA GLN A 20 -57.67 -59.16 -79.27
C GLN A 20 -56.86 -59.71 -78.09
N GLN A 21 -56.22 -60.87 -78.25
CA GLN A 21 -55.34 -61.44 -77.24
C GLN A 21 -54.07 -60.60 -77.04
N ASP A 22 -53.40 -60.19 -78.13
CA ASP A 22 -52.24 -59.30 -78.07
C ASP A 22 -52.63 -57.93 -77.45
N ALA A 23 -53.84 -57.43 -77.72
CA ALA A 23 -54.36 -56.21 -77.10
C ALA A 23 -54.67 -56.38 -75.61
N LEU A 24 -55.14 -57.56 -75.19
CA LEU A 24 -55.38 -57.89 -73.79
C LEU A 24 -54.07 -57.99 -73.00
N GLU A 25 -53.07 -58.70 -73.54
CA GLU A 25 -51.73 -58.82 -72.95
C GLU A 25 -51.09 -57.45 -72.77
N LYS A 26 -51.20 -56.57 -73.78
CA LYS A 26 -50.72 -55.18 -73.68
C LYS A 26 -51.47 -54.37 -72.61
N LYS A 27 -52.77 -54.64 -72.40
CA LYS A 27 -53.55 -53.98 -71.34
C LYS A 27 -53.19 -54.53 -69.96
N GLU A 28 -52.89 -55.81 -69.83
CA GLU A 28 -52.39 -56.42 -68.59
C GLU A 28 -51.01 -55.87 -68.22
N GLU A 29 -50.10 -55.73 -69.18
CA GLU A 29 -48.79 -55.08 -68.99
C GLU A 29 -48.96 -53.62 -68.51
N GLN A 30 -49.85 -52.85 -69.17
CA GLN A 30 -50.19 -51.48 -68.73
C GLN A 30 -50.76 -51.43 -67.31
N ILE A 31 -51.58 -52.42 -66.92
CA ILE A 31 -52.16 -52.48 -65.57
C ILE A 31 -51.06 -52.76 -64.54
N GLU A 32 -50.13 -53.66 -64.83
CA GLU A 32 -49.02 -53.96 -63.92
C GLU A 32 -48.07 -52.76 -63.78
N ASP A 33 -47.77 -52.04 -64.87
CA ASP A 33 -47.01 -50.80 -64.83
C ASP A 33 -47.69 -49.72 -63.97
N ILE A 34 -49.02 -49.57 -64.12
CA ILE A 34 -49.80 -48.61 -63.32
C ILE A 34 -49.81 -49.02 -61.84
N LYS A 35 -49.95 -50.31 -61.52
CA LYS A 35 -49.89 -50.81 -60.13
C LYS A 35 -48.51 -50.57 -59.51
N LEU A 36 -47.44 -50.75 -60.28
CA LEU A 36 -46.08 -50.47 -59.83
C LEU A 36 -45.89 -48.97 -59.57
N ALA A 37 -46.31 -48.12 -60.52
CA ALA A 37 -46.24 -46.66 -60.37
C ALA A 37 -47.06 -46.16 -59.17
N LEU A 38 -48.24 -46.74 -58.92
CA LEU A 38 -49.08 -46.42 -57.76
C LEU A 38 -48.37 -46.77 -56.45
N ARG A 39 -47.76 -47.96 -56.36
CA ARG A 39 -46.97 -48.36 -55.18
C ARG A 39 -45.82 -47.40 -54.92
N MET A 40 -45.06 -47.04 -55.95
CA MET A 40 -43.95 -46.08 -55.82
C MET A 40 -44.44 -44.70 -55.34
N LYS A 41 -45.60 -44.23 -55.82
CA LYS A 41 -46.19 -42.96 -55.37
C LYS A 41 -46.68 -43.01 -53.93
N GLN A 42 -47.24 -44.13 -53.49
CA GLN A 42 -47.66 -44.34 -52.10
C GLN A 42 -46.47 -44.35 -51.15
N GLU A 43 -45.37 -45.01 -51.51
CA GLU A 43 -44.15 -45.03 -50.72
C GLU A 43 -43.51 -43.63 -50.63
N ALA A 44 -43.44 -42.90 -51.74
CA ALA A 44 -42.96 -41.52 -51.76
C ALA A 44 -43.82 -40.58 -50.89
N GLU A 45 -45.14 -40.78 -50.85
CA GLU A 45 -46.05 -39.99 -49.99
C GLU A 45 -45.85 -40.33 -48.50
N MET A 46 -45.66 -41.60 -48.15
CA MET A 46 -45.32 -41.99 -46.78
C MET A 46 -44.01 -41.35 -46.31
N ASP A 47 -42.98 -41.33 -47.15
CA ASP A 47 -41.71 -40.69 -46.82
C ASP A 47 -41.85 -39.17 -46.70
N ARG A 48 -42.67 -38.55 -47.55
CA ARG A 48 -43.01 -37.11 -47.43
C ARG A 48 -43.70 -36.81 -46.11
N GLN A 49 -44.65 -37.65 -45.68
CA GLN A 49 -45.34 -37.50 -44.39
C GLN A 49 -44.39 -37.63 -43.20
N LYS A 50 -43.46 -38.59 -43.22
CA LYS A 50 -42.41 -38.73 -42.20
C LYS A 50 -41.53 -37.47 -42.12
N ARG A 51 -41.12 -36.92 -43.27
CA ARG A 51 -40.35 -35.66 -43.31
C ARG A 51 -41.12 -34.51 -42.68
N ILE A 52 -42.41 -34.35 -43.01
CA ILE A 52 -43.25 -33.30 -42.42
C ILE A 52 -43.37 -33.46 -40.91
N GLN A 53 -43.57 -34.68 -40.41
CA GLN A 53 -43.65 -34.94 -38.97
C GLN A 53 -42.34 -34.59 -38.27
N ASN A 54 -41.20 -35.01 -38.83
CA ASN A 54 -39.89 -34.68 -38.28
C ASN A 54 -39.64 -33.16 -38.28
N THR A 55 -39.97 -32.47 -39.37
CA THR A 55 -39.83 -31.00 -39.44
C THR A 55 -40.73 -30.30 -38.44
N ARG A 56 -41.97 -30.76 -38.23
CA ARG A 56 -42.86 -30.20 -37.21
C ARG A 56 -42.30 -30.38 -35.80
N LYS A 57 -41.76 -31.55 -35.49
CA LYS A 57 -41.10 -31.82 -34.21
C LYS A 57 -39.89 -30.91 -34.01
N MET A 58 -39.06 -30.72 -35.04
CA MET A 58 -37.96 -29.76 -34.97
C MET A 58 -38.48 -28.34 -34.72
N ILE A 59 -39.51 -27.89 -35.42
CA ILE A 59 -40.07 -26.55 -35.16
C ILE A 59 -40.51 -26.42 -33.69
N GLU A 60 -41.18 -27.43 -33.15
CA GLU A 60 -41.63 -27.47 -31.75
C GLU A 60 -40.46 -27.42 -30.76
N ASP A 61 -39.45 -28.27 -30.96
CA ASP A 61 -38.23 -28.30 -30.15
C ASP A 61 -37.53 -26.93 -30.15
N TRP A 62 -37.37 -26.32 -31.34
CA TRP A 62 -36.73 -25.01 -31.48
C TRP A 62 -37.58 -23.87 -30.89
N THR A 63 -38.91 -23.92 -30.99
CA THR A 63 -39.77 -22.94 -30.31
C THR A 63 -39.71 -23.06 -28.79
N SER A 64 -39.58 -24.28 -28.26
CA SER A 64 -39.39 -24.53 -26.83
C SER A 64 -38.03 -24.02 -26.34
N GLU A 65 -36.96 -24.26 -27.11
CA GLU A 65 -35.64 -23.70 -26.83
C GLU A 65 -35.68 -22.16 -26.80
N LEU A 66 -36.28 -21.52 -27.81
CA LEU A 66 -36.42 -20.06 -27.87
C LEU A 66 -37.19 -19.49 -26.67
N ALA A 67 -38.32 -20.08 -26.30
CA ALA A 67 -39.10 -19.67 -25.13
C ALA A 67 -38.31 -19.81 -23.82
N ASN A 68 -37.48 -20.85 -23.68
CA ASN A 68 -36.59 -21.00 -22.54
C ASN A 68 -35.43 -19.97 -22.54
N THR A 69 -35.09 -19.42 -23.71
CA THR A 69 -34.00 -18.44 -23.87
C THR A 69 -34.43 -17.01 -23.49
N GLU A 70 -35.74 -16.69 -23.43
CA GLU A 70 -36.25 -15.37 -23.01
C GLU A 70 -35.88 -14.99 -21.55
N ASN A 71 -35.43 -15.95 -20.73
CA ASN A 71 -34.83 -15.66 -19.41
C ASN A 71 -33.50 -14.89 -19.48
N ALA A 72 -32.96 -14.62 -20.67
CA ALA A 72 -31.75 -13.81 -20.88
C ALA A 72 -31.94 -12.30 -20.62
N GLU A 73 -33.17 -11.79 -20.54
CA GLU A 73 -33.42 -10.35 -20.29
C GLU A 73 -32.92 -9.87 -18.91
N ASN A 74 -32.67 -10.79 -17.96
CA ASN A 74 -32.24 -10.46 -16.60
C ASN A 74 -30.71 -10.33 -16.43
N ILE A 75 -29.92 -10.53 -17.50
CA ILE A 75 -28.44 -10.51 -17.43
C ILE A 75 -27.91 -9.08 -17.46
N GLN A 76 -28.52 -8.18 -18.24
CA GLN A 76 -28.08 -6.80 -18.38
C GLN A 76 -28.11 -5.99 -17.07
N PRO A 77 -29.19 -6.02 -16.26
CA PRO A 77 -29.20 -5.32 -14.96
C PRO A 77 -28.17 -5.91 -13.97
N LEU A 78 -27.94 -7.22 -14.01
CA LEU A 78 -26.91 -7.88 -13.20
C LEU A 78 -25.48 -7.46 -13.63
N MET A 79 -25.24 -7.32 -14.93
CA MET A 79 -23.95 -6.84 -15.45
C MET A 79 -23.71 -5.37 -15.07
N ASN A 80 -24.76 -4.55 -15.12
CA ASN A 80 -24.67 -3.14 -14.72
C ASN A 80 -24.38 -3.01 -13.22
N SER A 81 -25.00 -3.83 -12.36
CA SER A 81 -24.72 -3.81 -10.91
C SER A 81 -23.32 -4.32 -10.59
N LEU A 82 -22.85 -5.39 -11.26
CA LEU A 82 -21.47 -5.87 -11.15
C LEU A 82 -20.44 -4.79 -11.55
N ASN A 83 -20.69 -4.09 -12.65
CA ASN A 83 -19.83 -3.00 -13.10
C ASN A 83 -19.83 -1.80 -12.14
N ALA A 84 -20.97 -1.47 -11.54
CA ALA A 84 -21.05 -0.44 -10.51
C ALA A 84 -20.24 -0.82 -9.26
N ASN A 85 -20.38 -2.08 -8.80
CA ASN A 85 -19.60 -2.60 -7.67
C ASN A 85 -18.09 -2.64 -7.98
N LEU A 86 -17.71 -3.00 -9.20
CA LEU A 86 -16.31 -2.96 -9.64
C LEU A 86 -15.74 -1.53 -9.58
N ARG A 87 -16.48 -0.54 -10.09
CA ARG A 87 -16.05 0.86 -10.03
C ARG A 87 -15.90 1.35 -8.60
N GLN A 88 -16.83 0.99 -7.71
CA GLN A 88 -16.74 1.33 -6.30
C GLN A 88 -15.50 0.70 -5.66
N LEU A 89 -15.24 -0.58 -5.92
CA LEU A 89 -14.04 -1.27 -5.41
C LEU A 89 -12.74 -0.67 -5.97
N GLU A 90 -12.73 -0.22 -7.22
CA GLU A 90 -11.60 0.48 -7.82
C GLU A 90 -11.34 1.84 -7.16
N GLU A 91 -12.41 2.58 -6.84
CA GLU A 91 -12.32 3.86 -6.11
C GLU A 91 -11.84 3.65 -4.67
N GLU A 92 -12.39 2.67 -3.96
CA GLU A 92 -11.95 2.30 -2.60
C GLU A 92 -10.47 1.89 -2.59
N LYS A 93 -10.05 1.07 -3.57
CA LYS A 93 -8.65 0.69 -3.74
C LYS A 93 -7.76 1.91 -4.00
N ALA A 94 -8.17 2.80 -4.90
CA ALA A 94 -7.40 4.00 -5.20
C ALA A 94 -7.26 4.90 -3.96
N ASN A 95 -8.30 5.02 -3.14
CA ASN A 95 -8.25 5.76 -1.89
C ASN A 95 -7.28 5.11 -0.89
N ILE A 96 -7.37 3.80 -0.69
CA ILE A 96 -6.46 3.05 0.19
C ILE A 96 -5.01 3.17 -0.29
N ASP A 97 -4.75 3.05 -1.59
CA ASP A 97 -3.42 3.20 -2.17
C ASP A 97 -2.87 4.62 -1.97
N GLY A 98 -3.75 5.64 -2.02
CA GLY A 98 -3.44 7.02 -1.68
C GLY A 98 -3.00 7.18 -0.22
N GLU A 99 -3.85 6.75 0.72
CA GLU A 99 -3.57 6.78 2.15
C GLU A 99 -2.28 6.02 2.50
N LEU A 100 -2.05 4.87 1.88
CA LEU A 100 -0.86 4.06 2.08
C LEU A 100 0.41 4.78 1.62
N ASN A 101 0.35 5.50 0.50
CA ASN A 101 1.48 6.31 0.02
C ASN A 101 1.77 7.50 0.94
N ASP A 102 0.75 8.15 1.47
CA ASP A 102 0.93 9.27 2.40
C ASP A 102 1.50 8.78 3.74
N LEU A 103 0.99 7.67 4.28
CA LEU A 103 1.55 7.02 5.46
C LEU A 103 3.01 6.57 5.25
N ARG A 104 3.38 6.11 4.05
CA ARG A 104 4.77 5.77 3.73
C ARG A 104 5.68 7.00 3.75
N LYS A 105 5.26 8.12 3.15
CA LYS A 105 6.02 9.38 3.18
C LYS A 105 6.19 9.90 4.60
N GLU A 106 5.12 9.86 5.40
CA GLU A 106 5.17 10.30 6.79
C GLU A 106 6.13 9.44 7.61
N ARG A 107 6.09 8.12 7.43
CA ARG A 107 7.06 7.21 8.06
C ARG A 107 8.50 7.55 7.67
N GLU A 108 8.77 7.85 6.41
CA GLU A 108 10.11 8.23 5.94
C GLU A 108 10.59 9.54 6.57
N ASN A 109 9.71 10.54 6.67
CA ASN A 109 10.00 11.80 7.35
C ASN A 109 10.34 11.57 8.83
N LEU A 110 9.50 10.82 9.55
CA LEU A 110 9.72 10.51 10.96
C LEU A 110 11.02 9.72 11.20
N LEU A 111 11.37 8.78 10.30
CA LEU A 111 12.63 8.05 10.37
C LEU A 111 13.84 8.97 10.19
N LYS A 112 13.73 9.96 9.29
CA LYS A 112 14.78 10.96 9.09
C LYS A 112 14.93 11.86 10.32
N GLU A 113 13.83 12.36 10.87
CA GLU A 113 13.86 13.18 12.09
C GLU A 113 14.43 12.42 13.30
N ARG A 114 14.06 11.15 13.43
CA ARG A 114 14.63 10.27 14.47
C ARG A 114 16.13 10.16 14.30
N LYS A 115 16.61 9.87 13.09
CA LYS A 115 18.05 9.77 12.80
C LYS A 115 18.78 11.09 13.08
N ASP A 116 18.25 12.22 12.62
CA ASP A 116 18.85 13.53 12.86
C ASP A 116 18.94 13.84 14.37
N THR A 117 17.96 13.41 15.14
CA THR A 117 17.95 13.54 16.60
C THR A 117 18.96 12.61 17.27
N GLU A 118 19.03 11.33 16.84
CA GLU A 118 20.03 10.35 17.29
C GLU A 118 21.45 10.86 17.02
N ASP A 119 21.72 11.35 15.81
CA ASP A 119 23.02 11.91 15.41
C ASP A 119 23.39 13.12 16.28
N ARG A 120 22.42 13.99 16.60
CA ARG A 120 22.64 15.12 17.53
C ARG A 120 22.97 14.64 18.94
N ILE A 121 22.27 13.64 19.46
CA ILE A 121 22.56 13.06 20.78
C ILE A 121 23.99 12.52 20.83
N THR A 122 24.36 11.70 19.85
CA THR A 122 25.73 11.15 19.75
C THR A 122 26.78 12.25 19.65
N GLN A 123 26.51 13.32 18.90
CA GLN A 123 27.42 14.48 18.86
C GLN A 123 27.55 15.15 20.22
N PHE A 124 26.46 15.35 20.97
CA PHE A 124 26.51 15.93 22.31
C PHE A 124 27.25 15.04 23.31
N GLU A 125 27.02 13.72 23.27
CA GLU A 125 27.74 12.75 24.10
C GLU A 125 29.24 12.78 23.80
N ASN A 126 29.62 12.79 22.53
CA ASN A 126 31.01 12.91 22.12
C ASN A 126 31.65 14.22 22.59
N LEU A 127 30.95 15.35 22.46
CA LEU A 127 31.43 16.64 22.97
C LEU A 127 31.60 16.61 24.50
N MET A 128 30.65 16.03 25.23
CA MET A 128 30.73 15.90 26.68
C MET A 128 31.93 15.03 27.10
N ASN A 129 32.13 13.90 26.44
CA ASN A 129 33.28 13.02 26.68
C ASN A 129 34.61 13.75 26.44
N ILE A 130 34.72 14.53 25.36
CA ILE A 130 35.91 15.34 25.07
C ILE A 130 36.14 16.39 26.16
N LYS A 131 35.09 17.05 26.65
CA LYS A 131 35.21 18.04 27.73
C LYS A 131 35.64 17.39 29.04
N GLU A 132 35.10 16.22 29.38
CA GLU A 132 35.49 15.47 30.57
C GLU A 132 36.95 15.00 30.52
N GLU A 133 37.41 14.49 29.38
CA GLU A 133 38.82 14.11 29.19
C GLU A 133 39.75 15.31 29.29
N LYS A 134 39.36 16.47 28.74
CA LYS A 134 40.11 17.73 28.92
C LYS A 134 40.14 18.18 30.38
N LEU A 135 39.03 18.05 31.11
CA LEU A 135 38.94 18.36 32.53
C LEU A 135 39.87 17.44 33.33
N LYS A 136 39.85 16.14 33.05
CA LYS A 136 40.72 15.15 33.68
C LYS A 136 42.20 15.47 33.45
N GLY A 137 42.59 15.76 32.21
CA GLY A 137 43.97 16.08 31.86
C GLY A 137 44.52 17.38 32.46
N ARG A 138 43.68 18.40 32.68
CA ARG A 138 44.11 19.72 33.19
C ARG A 138 43.81 19.96 34.67
N PHE A 139 42.74 19.36 35.19
CA PHE A 139 42.18 19.64 36.52
C PHE A 139 41.71 18.33 37.19
N GLN A 140 42.67 17.45 37.48
CA GLN A 140 42.41 16.12 38.04
C GLN A 140 41.57 16.15 39.33
N ASP A 141 41.84 17.10 40.24
CA ASP A 141 41.07 17.24 41.49
C ASP A 141 39.60 17.57 41.23
N THR A 142 39.32 18.47 40.28
CA THR A 142 37.95 18.82 39.87
C THR A 142 37.26 17.61 39.23
N TYR A 143 37.96 16.84 38.40
CA TYR A 143 37.42 15.62 37.81
C TYR A 143 37.07 14.57 38.87
N ASN A 144 37.98 14.32 39.82
CA ASN A 144 37.74 13.38 40.92
C ASN A 144 36.52 13.80 41.77
N ALA A 145 36.41 15.10 42.07
CA ALA A 145 35.27 15.65 42.78
C ALA A 145 33.96 15.55 41.99
N LEU A 146 34.00 15.73 40.66
CA LEU A 146 32.85 15.54 39.78
C LEU A 146 32.35 14.09 39.82
N MET A 147 33.26 13.11 39.74
CA MET A 147 32.90 11.69 39.84
C MET A 147 32.28 11.35 41.21
N TRP A 148 32.81 11.94 42.28
CA TRP A 148 32.23 11.79 43.61
C TRP A 148 30.84 12.44 43.69
N LEU A 149 30.69 13.67 43.17
CA LEU A 149 29.42 14.40 43.15
C LEU A 149 28.34 13.58 42.47
N ARG A 150 28.63 13.01 41.28
CA ARG A 150 27.69 12.17 40.52
C ARG A 150 27.16 10.98 41.33
N LYS A 151 28.02 10.33 42.12
CA LYS A 151 27.64 9.19 42.99
C LYS A 151 26.88 9.62 44.25
N ASN A 152 27.04 10.87 44.68
CA ASN A 152 26.53 11.38 45.96
C ASN A 152 25.48 12.47 45.80
N ARG A 153 24.90 12.64 44.60
CA ARG A 153 23.88 13.68 44.34
C ARG A 153 22.70 13.63 45.31
N HIS A 154 22.32 12.43 45.75
CA HIS A 154 21.24 12.19 46.71
C HIS A 154 21.51 12.76 48.12
N ARG A 155 22.76 13.13 48.45
CA ARG A 155 23.11 13.73 49.76
C ARG A 155 22.80 15.22 49.84
N PHE A 156 22.55 15.87 48.70
CA PHE A 156 22.28 17.31 48.63
C PHE A 156 20.77 17.56 48.65
N LYS A 157 20.37 18.66 49.27
CA LYS A 157 18.96 19.04 49.39
C LYS A 157 18.42 19.63 48.09
N LYS A 158 19.26 20.36 47.35
CA LYS A 158 18.92 20.94 46.04
C LYS A 158 19.85 20.44 44.94
N SER A 159 19.51 20.80 43.70
CA SER A 159 20.33 20.50 42.54
C SER A 159 21.69 21.19 42.65
N VAL A 160 22.71 20.50 42.15
CA VAL A 160 24.10 20.98 42.08
C VAL A 160 24.53 20.93 40.62
N CYS A 161 25.04 22.02 40.09
CA CYS A 161 25.55 22.05 38.73
C CYS A 161 26.97 21.48 38.66
N ASP A 162 27.25 20.75 37.57
CA ASP A 162 28.60 20.37 37.20
C ASP A 162 29.48 21.63 36.97
N PRO A 163 30.81 21.51 36.99
CA PRO A 163 31.72 22.64 36.78
C PRO A 163 31.36 23.46 35.54
N LEU A 164 31.48 24.80 35.62
CA LEU A 164 31.07 25.72 34.55
C LEU A 164 31.65 25.34 33.17
N LEU A 165 32.89 24.85 33.11
CA LEU A 165 33.56 24.38 31.90
C LEU A 165 32.79 23.27 31.17
N LEU A 166 32.07 22.42 31.89
CA LEU A 166 31.26 21.36 31.29
C LEU A 166 29.89 21.89 30.84
N SER A 167 29.31 22.78 31.63
CA SER A 167 27.94 23.29 31.47
C SER A 167 27.80 24.39 30.40
N ILE A 168 28.86 25.15 30.12
CA ILE A 168 28.81 26.26 29.15
C ILE A 168 29.06 25.74 27.72
N ASN A 169 28.19 26.14 26.78
CA ASN A 169 28.33 25.88 25.35
C ASN A 169 28.16 27.18 24.56
N MET A 170 29.15 27.52 23.73
CA MET A 170 29.08 28.69 22.86
C MET A 170 28.29 28.38 21.60
N LYS A 171 27.38 29.28 21.22
CA LYS A 171 26.62 29.17 19.95
C LYS A 171 27.55 29.20 18.73
N ASP A 172 28.55 30.08 18.76
CA ASP A 172 29.61 30.14 17.77
C ASP A 172 30.96 29.99 18.47
N ASN A 173 31.69 28.94 18.12
CA ASN A 173 33.00 28.64 18.70
C ASN A 173 34.05 29.72 18.38
N LYS A 174 33.85 30.53 17.33
CA LYS A 174 34.74 31.67 17.00
C LYS A 174 34.79 32.71 18.13
N HIS A 175 33.74 32.79 18.94
CA HIS A 175 33.64 33.71 20.07
C HIS A 175 34.11 33.11 21.40
N ALA A 176 34.43 31.81 21.46
CA ALA A 176 34.79 31.13 22.70
C ALA A 176 36.00 31.77 23.40
N LYS A 177 37.00 32.21 22.62
CA LYS A 177 38.19 32.91 23.13
C LYS A 177 37.87 34.12 24.00
N TYR A 178 36.77 34.83 23.73
CA TYR A 178 36.40 36.01 24.50
C TYR A 178 35.89 35.59 25.89
N VAL A 179 35.05 34.56 25.96
CA VAL A 179 34.54 34.05 27.24
C VAL A 179 35.63 33.40 28.06
N GLU A 180 36.47 32.56 27.43
CA GLU A 180 37.59 31.87 28.11
C GLU A 180 38.63 32.85 28.68
N ASN A 181 38.82 34.02 28.05
CA ASN A 181 39.74 35.04 28.55
C ASN A 181 39.17 35.89 29.69
N HIS A 182 37.84 36.10 29.73
CA HIS A 182 37.20 36.94 30.75
C HIS A 182 36.86 36.17 32.04
N ILE A 183 36.57 34.87 31.93
CA ILE A 183 36.27 34.03 33.10
C ILE A 183 37.55 33.36 33.57
N SER A 184 37.88 33.52 34.86
CA SER A 184 39.09 32.92 35.41
C SER A 184 39.04 31.39 35.36
N ALA A 185 40.21 30.74 35.26
CA ALA A 185 40.27 29.28 35.28
C ALA A 185 39.71 28.66 36.58
N ASN A 186 39.73 29.41 37.70
CA ASN A 186 39.15 28.97 38.97
C ASN A 186 37.62 29.02 38.96
N ASP A 187 37.03 30.00 38.28
CA ASP A 187 35.58 30.10 38.13
C ASP A 187 35.09 29.07 37.10
N MET A 188 35.80 28.89 35.99
CA MET A 188 35.48 27.87 34.99
C MET A 188 35.43 26.46 35.58
N LYS A 189 36.26 26.14 36.59
CA LYS A 189 36.24 24.83 37.27
C LYS A 189 35.38 24.78 38.53
N ALA A 190 34.66 25.86 38.86
CA ALA A 190 33.84 25.93 40.06
C ALA A 190 32.53 25.16 39.89
N PHE A 191 32.15 24.41 40.94
CA PHE A 191 30.82 23.81 41.07
C PHE A 191 29.82 24.86 41.54
N VAL A 192 28.61 24.85 41.01
CA VAL A 192 27.56 25.82 41.37
C VAL A 192 26.48 25.15 42.20
N PHE A 193 26.18 25.72 43.36
CA PHE A 193 25.18 25.23 44.31
C PHE A 193 24.04 26.23 44.45
N GLU A 194 22.81 25.75 44.60
CA GLU A 194 21.66 26.62 44.90
C GLU A 194 21.52 26.94 46.39
N MET A 195 22.09 26.11 47.26
CA MET A 195 22.04 26.29 48.71
C MET A 195 23.43 26.34 49.32
N LYS A 196 23.58 27.21 50.31
CA LYS A 196 24.84 27.41 51.01
C LYS A 196 25.19 26.18 51.87
N GLU A 197 24.22 25.53 52.50
CA GLU A 197 24.48 24.33 53.31
C GLU A 197 25.00 23.16 52.45
N ASP A 198 24.45 22.99 51.25
CA ASP A 198 24.90 21.98 50.29
C ASP A 198 26.32 22.27 49.80
N MET A 199 26.65 23.55 49.55
CA MET A 199 27.99 23.98 49.19
C MET A 199 29.00 23.71 50.33
N GLU A 200 28.65 24.03 51.58
CA GLU A 200 29.50 23.77 52.74
C GLU A 200 29.74 22.28 52.96
N LEU A 201 28.69 21.46 52.82
CA LEU A 201 28.80 20.00 52.87
C LEU A 201 29.77 19.47 51.82
N PHE A 202 29.64 19.94 50.57
CA PHE A 202 30.53 19.55 49.49
C PHE A 202 31.97 19.96 49.75
N LEU A 203 32.20 21.20 50.17
CA LEU A 203 33.54 21.71 50.44
C LEU A 203 34.21 20.96 51.58
N LYS A 204 33.47 20.64 52.66
CA LYS A 204 33.96 19.83 53.78
C LYS A 204 34.39 18.44 53.31
N GLU A 205 33.55 17.74 52.56
CA GLU A 205 33.88 16.41 52.04
C GLU A 205 35.09 16.45 51.10
N MET A 206 35.11 17.39 50.15
CA MET A 206 36.16 17.42 49.13
C MET A 206 37.49 17.94 49.66
N ARG A 207 37.50 19.00 50.48
CA ARG A 207 38.75 19.61 50.96
C ARG A 207 39.27 18.95 52.23
N ASP A 208 38.41 18.63 53.19
CA ASP A 208 38.87 18.13 54.49
C ASP A 208 39.09 16.62 54.46
N ASN A 209 38.13 15.86 53.92
CA ASN A 209 38.19 14.40 53.89
C ASN A 209 39.02 13.89 52.69
N CYS A 210 38.77 14.42 51.48
CA CYS A 210 39.43 13.96 50.27
C CYS A 210 40.70 14.74 49.89
N LYS A 211 41.00 15.87 50.56
CA LYS A 211 42.16 16.74 50.30
C LYS A 211 42.27 17.25 48.85
N LEU A 212 41.14 17.42 48.17
CA LEU A 212 41.06 17.89 46.78
C LEU A 212 40.97 19.41 46.71
N ARG A 213 41.68 20.02 45.74
CA ARG A 213 41.67 21.47 45.51
C ARG A 213 40.53 21.87 44.58
N VAL A 214 39.32 21.92 45.13
CA VAL A 214 38.09 22.27 44.40
C VAL A 214 37.59 23.68 44.69
N ASN A 215 36.94 24.31 43.71
CA ASN A 215 36.24 25.57 43.88
C ASN A 215 34.72 25.35 43.84
N ALA A 216 33.97 26.12 44.63
CA ALA A 216 32.52 26.06 44.66
C ALA A 216 31.96 27.46 44.87
N VAL A 217 30.83 27.75 44.22
CA VAL A 217 30.12 29.03 44.30
C VAL A 217 28.64 28.77 44.54
N CYS A 218 27.98 29.69 45.24
CA CYS A 218 26.53 29.66 45.42
C CYS A 218 25.87 30.57 44.39
N ALA A 219 24.84 30.07 43.71
CA ALA A 219 24.02 30.88 42.84
C ALA A 219 23.31 31.97 43.65
N PRO A 220 23.14 33.18 43.08
CA PRO A 220 22.36 34.24 43.72
C PRO A 220 20.89 33.83 43.85
N SER A 221 20.19 34.36 44.85
CA SER A 221 18.75 34.07 45.07
C SER A 221 17.86 34.56 43.92
N GLU A 222 18.27 35.63 43.24
CA GLU A 222 17.61 36.13 42.03
C GLU A 222 18.31 35.64 40.77
N SER A 223 17.54 35.16 39.80
CA SER A 223 18.06 34.81 38.49
C SER A 223 18.42 36.07 37.70
N PHE A 224 19.62 36.09 37.14
CA PHE A 224 20.05 37.12 36.18
C PHE A 224 19.73 36.75 34.74
N ALA A 225 19.25 35.54 34.46
CA ALA A 225 18.97 35.08 33.09
C ALA A 225 17.82 35.87 32.43
N GLU A 226 16.89 36.41 33.23
CA GLU A 226 15.75 37.18 32.75
C GLU A 226 16.00 38.68 32.69
N LYS A 227 17.13 39.17 33.24
CA LYS A 227 17.47 40.59 33.22
C LYS A 227 17.88 40.99 31.81
N ARG A 228 17.00 41.73 31.13
CA ARG A 228 17.28 42.26 29.80
C ARG A 228 18.40 43.31 29.86
N PRO A 229 19.32 43.33 28.89
CA PRO A 229 20.31 44.38 28.77
C PRO A 229 19.63 45.76 28.69
N PRO A 230 20.24 46.81 29.27
CA PRO A 230 19.62 48.13 29.35
C PRO A 230 19.44 48.82 27.99
N LYS A 231 20.17 48.37 26.95
CA LYS A 231 20.08 48.90 25.58
C LYS A 231 20.02 47.74 24.59
N PRO A 232 19.21 47.81 23.52
CA PRO A 232 19.21 46.83 22.42
C PRO A 232 20.58 46.70 21.73
N ILE A 233 20.89 45.52 21.19
CA ILE A 233 22.22 45.23 20.62
C ILE A 233 22.43 45.99 19.32
N GLU A 234 21.32 46.30 18.63
CA GLU A 234 21.27 47.06 17.39
C GLU A 234 21.87 48.46 17.56
N GLU A 235 21.72 49.08 18.73
CA GLU A 235 22.32 50.37 19.04
C GLU A 235 23.85 50.32 19.21
N LEU A 236 24.39 49.12 19.44
CA LEU A 236 25.81 48.86 19.63
C LEU A 236 26.52 48.40 18.35
N TYR A 237 25.77 48.01 17.32
CA TYR A 237 26.31 47.61 16.01
C TYR A 237 27.18 48.69 15.37
N ARG A 238 26.82 49.97 15.55
CA ARG A 238 27.63 51.11 15.08
C ARG A 238 29.03 51.17 15.71
N TYR A 239 29.23 50.52 16.84
CA TYR A 239 30.53 50.43 17.54
C TYR A 239 31.23 49.09 17.28
N GLY A 240 30.69 48.24 16.41
CA GLY A 240 31.27 46.94 16.06
C GLY A 240 30.98 45.80 17.04
N PHE A 241 30.09 46.00 18.02
CA PHE A 241 29.58 44.88 18.84
C PHE A 241 28.57 44.06 18.04
N CYS A 242 28.56 42.74 18.23
CA CYS A 242 27.61 41.84 17.56
C CYS A 242 26.76 41.04 18.55
N SER A 243 27.11 41.08 19.84
CA SER A 243 26.44 40.40 20.95
C SER A 243 26.81 41.10 22.27
N TYR A 244 26.07 40.78 23.34
CA TYR A 244 26.37 41.28 24.70
C TYR A 244 27.39 40.40 25.42
#